data_AF-A0A7C8GQJ7-F1
#
_entry.id   AF-A0A7C8GQJ7-F1
#
_cell.length_a   1.000
_cell.length_b   1.000
_cell.length_c   1.000
_cell.angle_alpha   90.00
_cell.angle_beta   90.00
_cell.angle_gamma   90.00
#
_symmetry.space_group_name_H-M   'P 1'
#
loop_
_entity.id
_entity.type
_entity.pdbx_description
1 polymer ?
#
loop_
_entity_poly.entity_id
_entity_poly.type
_entity_poly.pdbx_seq_one_letter_code
_entity_poly.pdbx_strand_id
1 'polypeptide(L)'
;MRFTLVMANVIICGIITLMLSFFFASGTIAENYTDQMFVAPEFFFMLLIWLVGALIIWWLFTKIKLENASKTKFFLINLSIWVTIPIGFRVSMTLAL
;
A
#
# COMPACT_ATOMS: atom_id res chain seq x y z
N MET A 1 -9.62 1.39 -21.11
CA MET A 1 -9.65 0.09 -20.41
C MET A 1 -8.43 -0.15 -19.51
N ARG A 2 -7.18 -0.05 -20.02
CA ARG A 2 -5.96 -0.31 -19.22
C ARG A 2 -5.78 0.60 -18.00
N PHE A 3 -6.14 1.89 -18.14
CA PHE A 3 -6.11 2.85 -17.02
C PHE A 3 -7.05 2.43 -15.87
N THR A 4 -8.30 2.10 -16.19
CA THR A 4 -9.30 1.65 -15.22
C THR A 4 -8.83 0.42 -14.45
N LEU A 5 -8.18 -0.54 -15.12
CA LEU A 5 -7.63 -1.73 -14.47
C LEU A 5 -6.53 -1.39 -13.45
N VAL A 6 -5.62 -0.48 -13.80
CA VAL A 6 -4.57 -0.06 -12.88
C VAL A 6 -5.14 0.71 -11.70
N MET A 7 -6.08 1.61 -11.94
CA MET A 7 -6.76 2.35 -10.87
C MET A 7 -7.52 1.40 -9.93
N ALA A 8 -8.24 0.42 -10.48
CA ALA A 8 -8.90 -0.60 -9.67
C ALA A 8 -7.90 -1.39 -8.82
N ASN A 9 -6.75 -1.80 -9.38
CA ASN A 9 -5.69 -2.50 -8.64
C ASN A 9 -5.07 -1.63 -7.53
N VAL A 10 -4.83 -0.35 -7.80
CA VAL A 10 -4.33 0.60 -6.78
C VAL A 10 -5.34 0.77 -5.65
N ILE A 11 -6.63 0.89 -5.96
CA ILE A 11 -7.71 1.01 -4.97
C ILE A 11 -7.82 -0.26 -4.12
N ILE A 12 -7.85 -1.44 -4.74
CA ILE A 12 -7.91 -2.73 -4.03
C ILE A 12 -6.71 -2.88 -3.10
N CYS A 13 -5.50 -2.58 -3.60
CA CYS A 13 -4.28 -2.61 -2.80
C CYS A 13 -4.34 -1.62 -1.63
N GLY A 14 -4.92 -0.43 -1.85
CA GLY A 14 -5.13 0.58 -0.82
C GLY A 14 -6.10 0.14 0.28
N ILE A 15 -7.22 -0.49 -0.09
CA ILE A 15 -8.18 -1.05 0.86
C ILE A 15 -7.52 -2.13 1.73
N ILE A 16 -6.76 -3.03 1.12
CA ILE A 16 -6.02 -4.07 1.85
C ILE A 16 -4.99 -3.42 2.80
N THR A 17 -4.24 -2.44 2.32
CA THR A 17 -3.26 -1.72 3.16
C THR A 17 -3.93 -1.02 4.33
N LEU A 18 -5.09 -0.41 4.12
CA LEU A 18 -5.91 0.21 5.16
C LEU A 18 -6.31 -0.81 6.22
N MET A 19 -6.91 -1.94 5.81
CA MET A 19 -7.32 -3.00 6.73
C MET A 19 -6.14 -3.53 7.55
N LEU A 20 -4.99 -3.77 6.91
CA LEU A 20 -3.78 -4.23 7.60
C LEU A 20 -3.24 -3.18 8.57
N SER A 21 -3.15 -1.92 8.16
CA SER A 21 -2.65 -0.84 9.02
C SER A 21 -3.49 -0.68 10.29
N PHE A 22 -4.82 -0.72 10.19
CA PHE A 22 -5.71 -0.67 11.34
C PHE A 22 -5.58 -1.90 12.23
N PHE A 23 -5.51 -3.10 11.64
CA PHE A 23 -5.37 -4.35 12.39
C PHE A 23 -4.08 -4.41 13.22
N PHE A 24 -2.96 -3.99 12.63
CA PHE A 24 -1.68 -3.96 13.35
C PHE A 24 -1.62 -2.78 14.34
N ALA A 25 -2.13 -1.60 13.97
CA ALA A 25 -2.12 -0.44 14.85
C ALA A 25 -2.97 -0.65 16.11
N SER A 26 -4.04 -1.45 16.05
CA SER A 26 -4.88 -1.78 17.21
C SER A 26 -4.31 -2.90 18.10
N GLY A 27 -3.07 -3.35 17.90
CA GLY A 27 -2.44 -4.38 18.76
C GLY A 27 -2.80 -5.83 18.42
N THR A 28 -3.23 -6.10 17.17
CA THR A 28 -3.67 -7.44 16.72
C THR A 28 -4.69 -8.09 17.69
N ILE A 29 -4.76 -9.42 17.75
CA ILE A 29 -5.68 -10.14 18.65
C ILE A 29 -5.11 -10.24 20.09
N ALA A 30 -3.79 -10.14 20.24
CA ALA A 30 -3.11 -10.45 21.50
C ALA A 30 -2.84 -9.23 22.40
N GLU A 31 -2.78 -8.01 21.88
CA GLU A 31 -2.32 -6.83 22.64
C GLU A 31 -3.40 -5.75 22.79
N ASN A 32 -4.63 -5.99 22.33
CA ASN A 32 -5.75 -5.06 22.44
C ASN A 32 -6.43 -5.07 23.84
N TYR A 33 -5.61 -5.15 24.90
CA TYR A 33 -6.05 -5.09 26.30
C TYR A 33 -5.77 -3.74 26.95
N THR A 34 -5.19 -2.81 26.21
CA THR A 34 -4.93 -1.44 26.67
C THR A 34 -6.17 -0.58 26.45
N ASP A 35 -6.43 0.40 27.32
CA ASP A 35 -7.49 1.41 27.12
C ASP A 35 -7.21 2.38 25.94
N GLN A 36 -6.14 2.15 25.19
CA GLN A 36 -5.76 2.94 24.03
C GLN A 36 -6.36 2.35 22.75
N MET A 37 -6.91 3.21 21.90
CA MET A 37 -7.48 2.81 20.60
C MET A 37 -6.44 2.22 19.64
N PHE A 38 -5.19 2.72 19.71
CA PHE A 38 -4.08 2.27 18.88
C PHE A 38 -2.85 2.05 19.76
N VAL A 39 -2.42 0.79 19.87
CA VAL A 39 -1.27 0.35 20.68
C VAL A 39 0.05 0.56 19.92
N ALA A 40 0.01 0.46 18.59
CA ALA A 40 1.17 0.59 17.71
C ALA A 40 0.86 1.52 16.51
N PRO A 41 0.69 2.83 16.73
CA PRO A 41 0.32 3.77 15.66
C PRO A 41 1.33 3.84 14.51
N GLU A 42 2.55 3.35 14.69
CA GLU A 42 3.61 3.25 13.68
C GLU A 42 3.16 2.43 12.46
N PHE A 43 2.21 1.51 12.61
CA PHE A 43 1.65 0.76 11.47
C PHE A 43 0.86 1.60 10.48
N PHE A 44 0.48 2.84 10.82
CA PHE A 44 -0.05 3.78 9.82
C PHE A 44 1.01 4.22 8.79
N PHE A 45 2.30 3.99 9.01
CA PHE A 45 3.32 4.18 7.97
C PHE A 45 3.12 3.26 6.76
N MET A 46 2.41 2.13 6.92
CA MET A 46 1.98 1.31 5.78
C MET A 46 1.17 2.12 4.77
N LEU A 47 0.27 3.00 5.24
CA LEU A 47 -0.54 3.87 4.38
C LEU A 47 0.30 4.92 3.66
N LEU A 48 1.29 5.50 4.35
CA LEU A 48 2.20 6.48 3.75
C LEU A 48 3.03 5.83 2.63
N ILE A 49 3.55 4.63 2.85
CA ILE A 49 4.35 3.90 1.87
C ILE A 49 3.50 3.48 0.67
N TRP A 50 2.27 3.01 0.89
CA TRP A 50 1.31 2.76 -0.18
C TRP A 50 0.98 4.04 -0.96
N LEU A 51 0.74 5.16 -0.28
CA LEU A 51 0.42 6.44 -0.92
C LEU A 51 1.56 6.90 -1.84
N VAL A 52 2.82 6.78 -1.41
CA VAL A 52 3.98 7.07 -2.25
C VAL A 52 3.99 6.17 -3.49
N GLY A 53 3.75 4.87 -3.33
CA GLY A 53 3.64 3.94 -4.47
C GLY A 53 2.50 4.30 -5.43
N ALA A 54 1.34 4.67 -4.91
CA ALA A 54 0.19 5.09 -5.70
C ALA A 54 0.49 6.37 -6.50
N LEU A 55 1.15 7.36 -5.88
CA LEU A 55 1.58 8.59 -6.54
C LEU A 55 2.61 8.32 -7.65
N ILE A 56 3.55 7.39 -7.43
CA ILE A 56 4.51 6.97 -8.45
C ILE A 56 3.77 6.35 -9.65
N ILE A 57 2.82 5.43 -9.41
CA ILE A 57 2.05 4.80 -10.50
C ILE A 57 1.24 5.84 -11.27
N TRP A 58 0.59 6.78 -10.56
CA TRP A 58 -0.14 7.87 -11.17
C TRP A 58 0.77 8.75 -12.05
N TRP A 59 1.94 9.12 -11.53
CA TRP A 59 2.92 9.90 -12.26
C TRP A 59 3.45 9.16 -13.50
N LEU A 60 3.75 7.87 -13.37
CA LEU A 60 4.14 7.03 -14.50
C LEU A 60 3.05 6.97 -15.57
N PHE A 61 1.77 6.90 -15.19
CA PHE A 61 0.66 6.92 -16.14
C PHE A 61 0.50 8.24 -16.89
N THR A 62 0.75 9.37 -16.22
CA THR A 62 0.61 10.70 -16.83
C THR A 62 1.80 11.09 -17.70
N LYS A 63 3.02 10.66 -17.35
CA LYS A 63 4.25 10.98 -18.09
C LYS A 63 4.61 9.96 -19.16
N ILE A 64 4.53 8.67 -18.83
CA ILE A 64 4.80 7.59 -19.76
C ILE A 64 3.44 7.25 -20.36
N LYS A 65 3.20 7.56 -21.63
CA LYS A 65 2.00 7.12 -22.35
C LYS A 65 1.94 5.58 -22.35
N LEU A 66 1.42 5.02 -21.26
CA LEU A 66 1.39 3.59 -20.96
C LEU A 66 0.49 2.83 -21.93
N GLU A 67 -0.26 3.56 -22.74
CA GLU A 67 -1.05 3.08 -23.86
C GLU A 67 -0.21 2.28 -24.86
N ASN A 68 1.04 2.68 -25.11
CA ASN A 68 1.99 1.97 -25.98
C ASN A 68 2.93 1.01 -25.24
N ALA A 69 2.75 0.83 -23.93
CA ALA A 69 3.60 -0.07 -23.17
C ALA A 69 3.32 -1.54 -23.54
N SER A 70 4.39 -2.31 -23.70
CA SER A 70 4.31 -3.77 -23.84
C SER A 70 3.52 -4.39 -22.68
N LYS A 71 2.83 -5.51 -22.95
CA LYS A 71 2.07 -6.27 -21.96
C LYS A 71 2.91 -6.57 -20.71
N THR A 72 4.21 -6.85 -20.88
CA THR A 72 5.14 -7.10 -19.77
C THR A 72 5.30 -5.88 -18.86
N LYS A 73 5.46 -4.67 -19.41
CA LYS A 73 5.60 -3.44 -18.62
C LYS A 73 4.31 -3.13 -17.85
N PHE A 74 3.16 -3.34 -18.49
CA PHE A 74 1.86 -3.17 -17.84
C PHE A 74 1.68 -4.13 -16.66
N PHE A 75 2.07 -5.39 -16.81
CA PHE A 75 2.02 -6.38 -15.73
C PHE A 75 2.94 -5.99 -14.55
N LEU A 76 4.18 -5.59 -14.84
CA LEU A 76 5.15 -5.19 -13.81
C LEU A 76 4.68 -3.99 -12.98
N ILE A 77 4.05 -2.99 -13.60
CA ILE A 77 3.51 -1.82 -12.89
C ILE A 77 2.33 -2.21 -12.00
N ASN A 78 1.48 -3.15 -12.42
CA ASN A 78 0.41 -3.65 -11.57
C ASN A 78 0.96 -4.45 -10.38
N LEU A 79 2.04 -5.20 -10.58
CA LEU A 79 2.68 -5.95 -9.50
C LEU A 79 3.42 -5.03 -8.51
N SER A 80 3.99 -3.92 -8.99
CA SER A 80 4.83 -3.05 -8.16
C SER A 80 4.09 -2.40 -6.99
N ILE A 81 2.78 -2.12 -7.12
CA ILE A 81 2.01 -1.53 -6.00
C ILE A 81 1.95 -2.48 -4.80
N TRP A 82 1.90 -3.80 -5.04
CA TRP A 82 1.80 -4.80 -3.98
C TRP A 82 3.08 -4.89 -3.15
N VAL A 83 4.22 -4.48 -3.70
CA VAL A 83 5.51 -4.41 -2.99
C VAL A 83 5.48 -3.36 -1.88
N THR A 84 4.57 -2.36 -1.95
CA THR A 84 4.42 -1.36 -0.89
C THR A 84 3.95 -1.96 0.43
N ILE A 85 3.19 -3.07 0.41
CA ILE A 85 2.69 -3.73 1.63
C ILE A 85 3.83 -4.35 2.46
N PRO A 86 4.68 -5.26 1.94
CA PRO A 86 5.77 -5.84 2.73
C PRO A 86 6.82 -4.79 3.12
N ILE A 87 7.08 -3.79 2.27
CA ILE A 87 7.96 -2.67 2.63
C ILE A 87 7.34 -1.86 3.77
N GLY A 88 6.05 -1.51 3.63
CA GLY A 88 5.27 -0.79 4.64
C GLY A 88 5.31 -1.49 5.99
N PHE A 89 5.05 -2.79 6.00
CA PHE A 89 5.10 -3.62 7.18
C PHE A 89 6.48 -3.63 7.82
N ARG A 90 7.54 -3.85 7.03
CA ARG A 90 8.92 -3.86 7.53
C ARG A 90 9.32 -2.54 8.17
N VAL A 91 9.03 -1.41 7.51
CA VAL A 91 9.32 -0.08 8.04
C VAL A 91 8.55 0.16 9.34
N SER A 92 7.27 -0.16 9.35
CA SER A 92 6.42 0.02 10.55
C SER A 92 6.93 -0.81 11.73
N MET A 93 7.31 -2.07 11.50
CA MET A 93 7.93 -2.94 12.52
C MET A 93 9.24 -2.37 13.07
N THR A 94 10.07 -1.75 12.22
CA THR A 94 11.32 -1.13 12.67
C THR A 94 11.08 0.15 13.48
N LEU A 95 10.00 0.88 13.20
CA LEU A 95 9.64 2.08 13.96
C LEU A 95 8.95 1.75 15.29
N ALA A 96 8.29 0.60 15.38
CA ALA A 96 7.57 0.14 16.57
C ALA A 96 8.46 -0.57 17.62
N LEU A 97 9.71 -0.91 17.27
CA LEU A 97 10.72 -1.55 18.15
C LEU A 97 11.65 -0.49 18.76
#